data_AF-A0A8T4A9G5-F1
#
_entry.id   AF-A0A8T4A9G5-F1
#
_cell.length_a   1.000
_cell.length_b   1.000
_cell.length_c   1.000
_cell.angle_alpha   90.00
_cell.angle_beta   90.00
_cell.angle_gamma   90.00
#
_symmetry.space_group_name_H-M   'P 1'
#
loop_
_entity.id
_entity.type
_entity.pdbx_description
1 polymer ?
#
loop_
_entity_poly.entity_id
_entity_poly.type
_entity_poly.pdbx_seq_one_letter_code
_entity_poly.pdbx_strand_id
1 'polypeptide(L)' 'LEKNKKDTKNKHAVELMESKIRRLGKYYVKKGRLPKDWKYNIEQAKLLVK' A
#
# COMPACT_ATOMS: atom_id res chain seq x y z
N LEU A 1 3.28 14.64 -1.38
CA LEU A 1 3.22 14.93 -2.83
C LEU A 1 2.42 16.19 -3.17
N GLU A 2 1.33 16.45 -2.45
CA GLU A 2 0.52 17.69 -2.52
C GLU A 2 1.34 19.00 -2.59
N LYS A 3 2.40 19.13 -1.79
CA LYS A 3 3.26 20.33 -1.74
C LYS A 3 4.32 20.42 -2.86
N ASN A 4 4.81 19.28 -3.36
CA ASN A 4 5.89 19.22 -4.36
C ASN A 4 5.44 18.44 -5.59
N LYS A 5 4.66 19.09 -6.46
CA LYS A 5 4.01 18.46 -7.61
C LYS A 5 5.00 17.90 -8.65
N LYS A 6 6.22 18.43 -8.74
CA LYS A 6 7.27 18.01 -9.69
C LYS A 6 8.15 16.85 -9.20
N ASP A 7 7.92 16.33 -8.00
CA ASP A 7 8.72 15.24 -7.45
C ASP A 7 8.32 13.89 -8.03
N THR A 8 8.78 13.60 -9.25
CA THR A 8 8.43 12.38 -9.99
C THR A 8 9.09 11.13 -9.42
N LYS A 9 10.31 11.26 -8.91
CA LYS A 9 11.07 10.13 -8.33
C LYS A 9 10.37 9.58 -7.09
N ASN A 10 9.95 10.47 -6.17
CA ASN A 10 9.27 10.02 -4.97
C ASN A 10 7.85 9.52 -5.25
N LYS A 11 7.14 10.05 -6.27
CA LYS A 11 5.87 9.44 -6.74
C LYS A 11 6.07 7.99 -7.15
N HIS A 12 7.05 7.74 -7.99
CA HIS A 12 7.33 6.40 -8.47
C HIS A 12 7.75 5.45 -7.34
N ALA A 13 8.56 5.92 -6.39
CA ALA A 13 8.92 5.15 -5.21
C ALA A 13 7.68 4.74 -4.38
N VAL A 14 6.72 5.65 -4.19
CA VAL A 14 5.45 5.35 -3.50
C VAL A 14 4.64 4.32 -4.28
N GLU A 15 4.48 4.47 -5.59
CA GLU A 15 3.76 3.50 -6.45
C GLU A 15 4.36 2.09 -6.39
N LEU A 16 5.70 1.99 -6.39
CA LEU A 16 6.41 0.72 -6.24
C LEU A 16 6.15 0.09 -4.86
N MET A 17 6.16 0.91 -3.80
CA MET A 17 5.89 0.46 -2.45
C MET A 17 4.44 -0.04 -2.30
N GLU A 18 3.46 0.69 -2.83
CA GLU A 18 2.06 0.27 -2.88
C GLU A 18 1.87 -1.03 -3.65
N SER A 19 2.55 -1.17 -4.79
CA SER A 19 2.51 -2.39 -5.59
C SER A 19 3.05 -3.60 -4.82
N LYS A 20 4.12 -3.44 -4.04
CA LYS A 20 4.63 -4.48 -3.14
C LYS A 20 3.62 -4.83 -2.05
N ILE A 21 2.99 -3.85 -1.40
CA ILE A 21 1.97 -4.07 -0.38
C ILE A 21 0.78 -4.87 -0.96
N ARG A 22 0.28 -4.49 -2.13
CA ARG A 22 -0.81 -5.20 -2.81
C ARG A 22 -0.45 -6.66 -3.13
N ARG A 23 0.80 -6.91 -3.57
CA ARG A 23 1.29 -8.28 -3.81
C ARG A 23 1.35 -9.11 -2.53
N LEU A 24 1.89 -8.54 -1.45
CA LEU A 24 1.96 -9.22 -0.15
C LEU A 24 0.57 -9.50 0.41
N GLY A 25 -0.35 -8.54 0.31
CA GLY A 25 -1.75 -8.73 0.67
C GLY A 25 -2.37 -9.93 -0.02
N LYS A 26 -2.30 -9.99 -1.35
CA LYS A 26 -2.79 -11.15 -2.13
C LYS A 26 -2.14 -12.46 -1.69
N TYR A 27 -0.83 -12.45 -1.44
CA TYR A 27 -0.09 -13.62 -0.99
C TYR A 27 -0.60 -14.13 0.38
N TYR A 28 -0.77 -13.24 1.35
CA TYR A 28 -1.21 -13.62 2.69
C TYR A 28 -2.69 -13.96 2.76
N VAL A 29 -3.53 -13.36 1.91
CA VAL A 29 -4.92 -13.79 1.69
C VAL A 29 -4.95 -15.22 1.14
N LYS A 30 -4.14 -15.52 0.10
CA LYS A 30 -4.04 -16.88 -0.46
C LYS A 30 -3.54 -17.90 0.58
N LYS A 31 -2.63 -17.50 1.47
CA LYS A 31 -2.14 -18.33 2.58
C LYS A 31 -3.10 -18.44 3.77
N GLY A 32 -4.24 -17.73 3.77
CA GLY A 32 -5.20 -17.74 4.87
C GLY A 32 -4.74 -17.01 6.13
N ARG A 33 -3.69 -16.19 6.04
CA ARG A 33 -3.20 -15.36 7.17
C ARG A 33 -3.88 -14.00 7.25
N LEU A 34 -4.54 -13.58 6.18
CA LEU A 34 -5.34 -12.37 6.13
C LEU A 34 -6.79 -12.72 5.72
N PRO A 35 -7.78 -11.91 6.17
CA PRO A 35 -9.17 -12.03 5.73
C PRO A 35 -9.31 -11.96 4.21
N LYS A 36 -10.25 -12.71 3.62
CA LYS A 36 -10.44 -12.79 2.16
C LYS A 36 -10.86 -11.46 1.52
N ASP A 37 -11.46 -10.58 2.31
CA ASP A 37 -11.90 -9.23 1.97
C ASP A 37 -10.80 -8.18 2.15
N TRP A 38 -9.60 -8.57 2.60
CA TRP A 38 -8.52 -7.64 2.84
C TRP A 38 -8.12 -6.89 1.56
N LYS A 39 -8.22 -5.57 1.62
CA LYS A 39 -7.80 -4.64 0.57
C LYS A 39 -6.93 -3.55 1.17
N TYR A 40 -5.88 -3.18 0.43
CA TYR A 40 -5.03 -2.07 0.82
C TYR A 40 -5.76 -0.73 0.61
N ASN A 41 -5.93 0.04 1.68
CA ASN A 41 -6.38 1.43 1.67
C ASN A 41 -5.39 2.28 2.47
N ILE A 42 -4.91 3.37 1.87
CA ILE A 42 -3.93 4.29 2.46
C ILE A 42 -4.49 4.93 3.74
N GLU A 43 -5.78 5.29 3.78
CA GLU A 43 -6.38 5.93 4.96
C GLU A 43 -6.43 4.97 6.15
N GLN A 44 -6.83 3.73 5.92
CA GLN A 44 -6.83 2.69 6.94
C GLN A 44 -5.39 2.35 7.37
N ALA A 45 -4.44 2.31 6.44
CA ALA A 45 -3.04 2.05 6.75
C ALA A 45 -2.43 3.15 7.64
N LYS A 46 -2.79 4.43 7.43
CA LYS A 46 -2.35 5.54 8.29
C LYS A 46 -2.82 5.37 9.74
N LEU A 47 -4.01 4.81 9.95
CA LEU A 47 -4.54 4.55 11.29
C LEU A 47 -3.78 3.41 12.01
N LEU A 48 -3.32 2.41 11.27
CA LEU A 48 -2.61 1.24 11.81
C LEU A 48 -1.16 1.51 12.23
N VAL A 49 -0.54 2.59 11.72
CA VAL A 49 0.86 2.93 11.98
C VAL A 49 0.99 3.97 13.13
N LYS A 50 -0.12 4.29 13.80
CA LYS A 50 -0.16 5.29 14.87
C LYS A 50 0.19 4.72 16.23
#